data_AF-A0A6G9AXS5-F1
#
_entry.id   AF-A0A6G9AXS5-F1
#
_cell.length_a   1.000
_cell.length_b   1.000
_cell.length_c   1.000
_cell.angle_alpha   90.00
_cell.angle_beta   90.00
_cell.angle_gamma   90.00
#
_symmetry.space_group_name_H-M   'P 1'
#
loop_
_entity.id
_entity.type
_entity.pdbx_description
1 polymer ?
#
loop_
_entity_poly.entity_id
_entity_poly.type
_entity_poly.pdbx_seq_one_letter_code
_entity_poly.pdbx_strand_id
1 'polypeptide(L)'
;MNAKGIVVAVAALFLSIGAYAQSRPEASTTKHRLTINERKAKRAELKAKLAQMTPEERKAFKQAHHDKMQARLNAMTPEQRAKVLERRRQHKAQKDQEGK
;
A
#
# COMPACT_ATOMS: atom_id res chain seq x y z
N MET A 1 26.70 -20.52 -46.66
CA MET A 1 25.42 -19.99 -46.14
C MET A 1 25.04 -18.78 -46.97
N ASN A 2 23.86 -18.78 -47.60
CA ASN A 2 23.48 -17.76 -48.58
C ASN A 2 22.75 -16.61 -47.87
N ALA A 3 23.19 -15.37 -48.11
CA ALA A 3 22.70 -14.15 -47.44
C ALA A 3 21.17 -14.02 -47.43
N LYS A 4 20.48 -14.58 -48.43
CA LYS A 4 19.02 -14.61 -48.52
C LYS A 4 18.34 -15.39 -47.37
N GLY A 5 18.98 -16.44 -46.85
CA GLY A 5 18.44 -17.22 -45.72
C GLY A 5 18.54 -16.50 -44.37
N ILE A 6 19.55 -15.64 -44.22
CA ILE A 6 19.77 -14.86 -42.99
C ILE A 6 18.71 -13.75 -42.86
N VAL A 7 18.38 -13.08 -43.97
CA VAL A 7 17.37 -12.02 -43.97
C VAL A 7 15.96 -12.55 -43.63
N VAL A 8 15.61 -13.73 -44.15
CA VAL A 8 14.32 -14.37 -43.84
C VAL A 8 14.23 -14.79 -42.37
N ALA A 9 15.31 -15.32 -41.80
CA ALA A 9 15.35 -15.71 -40.39
C ALA A 9 15.23 -14.50 -39.45
N VAL A 10 15.85 -13.36 -39.79
CA VAL A 10 15.74 -12.12 -39.01
C VAL A 10 14.32 -11.55 -39.07
N ALA A 11 13.68 -11.55 -40.25
CA ALA A 11 12.30 -11.07 -40.39
C ALA A 11 11.29 -11.91 -39.58
N ALA A 12 11.46 -13.23 -39.53
CA ALA A 12 10.63 -14.13 -38.73
C ALA A 12 10.80 -13.90 -37.21
N LEU A 13 11.99 -13.50 -36.77
CA LEU A 13 12.27 -13.19 -35.36
C LEU A 13 11.57 -11.89 -34.90
N PHE A 14 11.42 -10.90 -35.78
CA PHE A 14 10.73 -9.65 -35.44
C PHE A 14 9.21 -9.79 -35.38
N LEU A 15 8.61 -10.68 -36.16
CA LEU A 15 7.17 -10.94 -36.17
C LEU A 15 6.66 -11.63 -34.89
N SER A 16 7.51 -12.43 -34.21
CA SER A 16 7.11 -13.12 -32.98
C SER A 16 7.04 -12.22 -31.74
N ILE A 17 7.78 -11.09 -31.74
CA ILE A 17 7.82 -10.15 -30.61
C ILE A 17 6.56 -9.27 -30.57
N GLY A 18 5.97 -8.93 -31.74
CA GLY A 18 4.79 -8.07 -31.85
C GLY A 18 3.51 -8.66 -31.25
N ALA A 19 3.35 -9.99 -31.30
CA ALA A 19 2.15 -10.67 -30.79
C ALA A 19 2.03 -10.65 -29.25
N TYR A 20 3.13 -10.43 -28.53
CA TYR A 20 3.13 -10.41 -27.06
C TYR A 20 2.62 -9.09 -26.46
N ALA A 21 2.56 -8.02 -27.27
CA ALA A 21 2.08 -6.71 -26.82
C ALA A 21 0.55 -6.60 -26.80
N GLN A 22 -0.15 -7.34 -27.67
CA GLN A 22 -1.61 -7.21 -27.84
C GLN A 22 -2.43 -8.09 -26.90
N SER A 23 -1.80 -9.02 -26.16
CA SER A 23 -2.46 -9.96 -25.25
C SER A 23 -2.47 -9.53 -23.79
N ARG A 24 -2.07 -8.29 -23.47
CA ARG A 24 -2.17 -7.77 -22.10
C ARG A 24 -3.59 -7.30 -21.83
N PRO A 25 -4.34 -7.93 -20.90
CA PRO A 25 -5.57 -7.31 -20.41
C PRO A 25 -5.17 -5.99 -19.73
N GLU A 26 -5.69 -4.88 -20.24
CA GLU A 26 -5.60 -3.55 -19.63
C GLU A 26 -5.97 -3.66 -18.14
N ALA A 27 -4.98 -3.52 -17.26
CA ALA A 27 -5.19 -3.63 -15.82
C ALA A 27 -6.06 -2.45 -15.37
N SER A 28 -7.35 -2.70 -15.13
CA SER A 28 -8.28 -1.67 -14.68
C SER A 28 -7.81 -1.07 -13.35
N THR A 29 -7.45 0.21 -13.38
CA THR A 29 -6.85 0.95 -12.25
C THR A 29 -7.87 1.39 -11.18
N THR A 30 -8.98 0.68 -11.01
CA THR A 30 -10.01 1.05 -10.05
C THR A 30 -9.63 0.55 -8.66
N LYS A 31 -9.11 1.46 -7.83
CA LYS A 31 -8.85 1.15 -6.41
C LYS A 31 -10.19 0.81 -5.73
N HIS A 32 -10.39 -0.46 -5.35
CA HIS A 32 -11.60 -0.92 -4.65
C HIS A 32 -11.80 -0.13 -3.36
N ARG A 33 -12.85 0.70 -3.30
CA ARG A 33 -13.22 1.44 -2.09
C ARG A 33 -14.10 0.54 -1.23
N LEU A 34 -13.55 0.09 -0.09
CA LEU A 34 -14.28 -0.75 0.86
C LEU A 34 -15.63 -0.13 1.26
N THR A 35 -16.69 -0.91 1.14
CA THR A 35 -18.02 -0.60 1.66
C THR A 35 -18.00 -0.42 3.18
N ILE A 36 -19.06 0.16 3.74
CA ILE A 36 -19.16 0.33 5.20
C ILE A 36 -19.12 -1.04 5.92
N ASN A 37 -19.79 -2.04 5.35
CA ASN A 37 -19.87 -3.38 5.93
C ASN A 37 -18.51 -4.09 5.88
N GLU A 38 -17.79 -4.00 4.76
CA GLU A 38 -16.42 -4.55 4.67
C GLU A 38 -15.47 -3.87 5.65
N ARG A 39 -15.59 -2.54 5.84
CA ARG A 39 -14.80 -1.81 6.85
C ARG A 39 -15.11 -2.28 8.27
N LYS A 40 -16.39 -2.50 8.61
CA LYS A 40 -16.79 -3.04 9.91
C LYS A 40 -16.23 -4.45 10.13
N ALA A 41 -16.33 -5.32 9.12
CA ALA A 41 -15.78 -6.67 9.16
C ALA A 41 -14.26 -6.65 9.39
N LYS A 42 -13.52 -5.83 8.64
CA LYS A 42 -12.06 -5.66 8.82
C LYS A 42 -11.68 -5.15 10.22
N ARG A 43 -12.46 -4.24 10.79
CA ARG A 43 -12.24 -3.76 12.16
C ARG A 43 -12.48 -4.86 13.21
N ALA A 44 -13.54 -5.66 13.02
CA ALA A 44 -13.84 -6.79 13.91
C ALA A 44 -12.74 -7.86 13.84
N GLU A 45 -12.28 -8.19 12.63
CA GLU A 45 -11.17 -9.13 12.37
C GLU A 45 -9.90 -8.67 13.10
N LEU A 46 -9.53 -7.39 12.95
CA LEU A 46 -8.36 -6.83 13.62
C LEU A 46 -8.50 -6.85 15.15
N LYS A 47 -9.70 -6.53 15.67
CA LYS A 47 -9.97 -6.56 17.12
C LYS A 47 -9.84 -7.97 17.67
N ALA A 48 -10.37 -8.97 16.98
CA ALA A 48 -10.25 -10.38 17.36
C ALA A 48 -8.79 -10.84 17.39
N LYS A 49 -8.01 -10.51 16.34
CA LYS A 49 -6.57 -10.81 16.29
C LYS A 49 -5.81 -10.17 17.44
N LEU A 50 -6.10 -8.91 17.76
CA LEU A 50 -5.47 -8.23 18.89
C LEU A 50 -5.90 -8.82 20.23
N ALA A 51 -7.14 -9.28 20.38
CA ALA A 51 -7.65 -9.91 21.59
C ALA A 51 -6.98 -11.26 21.87
N GLN A 52 -6.62 -12.00 20.82
CA GLN A 52 -5.90 -13.28 20.91
C GLN A 52 -4.41 -13.15 21.25
N MET A 53 -3.81 -11.96 21.06
CA MET A 53 -2.41 -11.73 21.43
C MET A 53 -2.22 -11.76 22.94
N THR A 54 -1.13 -12.39 23.38
CA THR A 54 -0.65 -12.29 24.75
C THR A 54 -0.26 -10.84 25.10
N PRO A 55 -0.19 -10.49 26.40
CA PRO A 55 0.25 -9.15 26.82
C PRO A 55 1.62 -8.75 26.26
N GLU A 56 2.58 -9.69 26.24
CA GLU A 56 3.93 -9.45 25.73
C GLU A 56 3.93 -9.22 24.21
N GLU A 57 3.20 -10.02 23.44
CA GLU A 57 3.05 -9.81 22.00
C GLU A 57 2.35 -8.48 21.70
N ARG A 58 1.36 -8.10 22.51
CA ARG A 58 0.68 -6.81 22.37
C ARG A 58 1.62 -5.64 22.66
N LYS A 59 2.51 -5.79 23.64
CA LYS A 59 3.56 -4.79 23.95
C LYS A 59 4.55 -4.68 22.79
N ALA A 60 5.05 -5.80 22.28
CA ALA A 60 5.95 -5.84 21.12
C ALA A 60 5.30 -5.22 19.87
N PHE A 61 4.03 -5.52 19.60
CA PHE A 61 3.28 -4.93 18.48
C PHE A 61 3.16 -3.40 18.62
N LYS A 62 2.81 -2.91 19.81
CA LYS A 62 2.73 -1.46 20.08
C LYS A 62 4.08 -0.78 19.91
N GLN A 63 5.15 -1.40 20.40
CA GLN A 63 6.50 -0.87 20.28
C GLN A 63 6.93 -0.80 18.82
N ALA A 64 6.80 -1.89 18.07
CA ALA A 64 7.13 -1.92 16.64
C ALA A 64 6.32 -0.89 15.83
N HIS A 65 5.04 -0.73 16.15
CA HIS A 65 4.21 0.30 15.52
C HIS A 65 4.70 1.72 15.85
N HIS A 66 5.03 1.98 17.12
CA HIS A 66 5.57 3.26 17.56
C HIS A 66 6.88 3.60 16.83
N ASP A 67 7.81 2.66 16.78
CA ASP A 67 9.14 2.85 16.18
C ASP A 67 9.04 3.10 14.68
N LYS A 68 8.13 2.39 13.99
CA LYS A 68 7.82 2.65 12.58
C LYS A 68 7.27 4.06 12.36
N MET A 69 6.39 4.55 13.23
CA MET A 69 5.86 5.92 13.13
C MET A 69 6.97 6.94 13.39
N GLN A 70 7.83 6.70 14.37
CA GLN A 70 8.95 7.58 14.68
C GLN A 70 9.95 7.65 13.52
N ALA A 71 10.32 6.50 12.94
CA ALA A 71 11.18 6.44 11.76
C ALA A 71 10.58 7.24 10.60
N ARG A 72 9.27 7.11 10.36
CA ARG A 72 8.57 7.88 9.33
C ARG A 72 8.60 9.39 9.61
N LEU A 73 8.47 9.82 10.86
CA LEU A 73 8.56 11.23 11.23
C LEU A 73 9.98 11.78 11.09
N ASN A 74 11.00 10.97 11.40
CA ASN A 74 12.40 11.36 11.25
C ASN A 74 12.82 11.47 9.78
N ALA A 75 12.20 10.68 8.89
CA ALA A 75 12.43 10.73 7.45
C ALA A 75 11.75 11.92 6.73
N MET A 76 10.92 12.69 7.42
CA MET A 76 10.23 13.86 6.86
C MET A 76 11.08 15.13 6.98
N THR A 77 10.83 16.10 6.09
CA THR A 77 11.36 17.46 6.28
C THR A 77 10.71 18.12 7.50
N PRO A 78 11.34 19.15 8.11
CA PRO A 78 10.76 19.85 9.26
C PRO A 78 9.34 20.39 8.99
N GLU A 79 9.10 20.94 7.80
CA GLU A 79 7.78 21.47 7.42
C GLU A 79 6.71 20.38 7.30
N GLN A 80 7.07 19.24 6.69
CA GLN A 80 6.16 18.09 6.57
C GLN A 80 5.84 17.53 7.96
N ARG A 81 6.84 17.43 8.83
CA ARG A 81 6.67 16.99 10.22
C ARG A 81 5.73 17.93 10.99
N ALA A 82 5.90 19.25 10.84
CA ALA A 82 5.03 20.25 11.46
C ALA A 82 3.55 20.06 11.05
N LYS A 83 3.29 19.88 9.74
CA LYS A 83 1.93 19.62 9.21
C LYS A 83 1.31 18.34 9.78
N VAL A 84 2.10 17.26 9.90
CA VAL A 84 1.61 16.00 10.49
C VAL A 84 1.28 16.17 11.98
N LEU A 85 2.12 16.86 12.74
CA LEU A 85 1.90 17.11 14.16
C LEU A 85 0.70 18.04 14.41
N GLU A 86 0.52 19.07 13.58
CA GLU A 86 -0.63 19.95 13.64
C GLU A 86 -1.94 19.19 13.38
N ARG A 87 -2.00 18.40 12.30
CA ARG A 87 -3.17 17.57 12.00
C ARG A 87 -3.49 16.61 13.15
N ARG A 88 -2.47 16.03 13.78
CA ARG A 88 -2.65 15.16 14.94
C ARG A 88 -3.26 15.90 16.13
N ARG A 89 -2.83 17.15 16.39
CA ARG A 89 -3.40 18.02 17.44
C ARG A 89 -4.85 18.37 17.16
N GLN A 90 -5.17 18.77 15.92
CA GLN A 90 -6.54 19.09 15.50
C GLN A 90 -7.49 17.90 15.69
N HIS A 91 -7.08 16.71 15.23
CA HIS A 91 -7.90 15.50 15.42
C HIS A 91 -8.09 15.11 16.89
N LYS A 92 -7.10 15.36 17.75
CA LYS A 92 -7.25 15.13 19.18
C LYS A 92 -8.27 16.11 19.78
N ALA A 93 -8.12 17.40 19.47
CA ALA A 93 -9.04 18.43 19.95
C ALA A 93 -10.49 18.18 19.51
N GLN A 94 -10.71 17.75 18.26
CA GLN A 94 -12.04 17.37 17.75
C GLN A 94 -12.64 16.21 18.56
N LYS A 95 -11.87 15.15 18.81
CA LYS A 95 -12.35 14.02 19.62
C LYS A 95 -12.66 14.42 21.06
N ASP A 96 -11.84 15.28 21.65
CA ASP A 96 -12.05 15.76 23.01
C ASP A 96 -13.29 16.68 23.11
N GLN A 97 -13.71 17.30 21.99
CA GLN A 97 -14.95 18.08 21.90
C GLN A 97 -16.18 17.20 21.62
N GLU A 98 -16.07 16.18 20.77
CA GLU A 98 -17.15 15.23 20.46
C GLU A 98 -17.45 14.23 21.60
N GLY A 99 -16.49 14.03 22.51
CA GLY A 99 -16.61 13.15 23.68
C GLY A 99 -17.09 13.83 24.96
N LYS A 100 -17.49 15.12 24.90
CA LYS A 100 -18.18 15.86 25.96
C LYS A 100 -19.66 15.95 25.63
#